data_AF-A0A382FAM8-F1
#
_entry.id   AF-A0A382FAM8-F1
#
_cell.length_a   1.000
_cell.length_b   1.000
_cell.length_c   1.000
_cell.angle_alpha   90.00
_cell.angle_beta   90.00
_cell.angle_gamma   90.00
#
_symmetry.space_group_name_H-M   'P 1'
#
loop_
_entity.id
_entity.type
_entity.pdbx_description
1 polymer ?
#
loop_
_entity_poly.entity_id
_entity_poly.type
_entity_poly.pdbx_seq_one_letter_code
_entity_poly.pdbx_strand_id
1 'polypeptide(L)'
;MDAILVGLERDLWLVMAELACNPEQVDQMEESGSRPTAAMVMALEGLIDDVSSRFDPPTEFVVPGQDEVSARIDVARTVCRRAERSALSVAGEGSSVVPYLNRLSDLLWTLARWQESGGQDGGSLATRSLSD
;
A
#
# COMPACT_ATOMS: atom_id res chain seq x y z
N MET A 1 -8.14 7.54 -9.18
CA MET A 1 -6.87 7.27 -8.49
C MET A 1 -6.57 8.35 -7.46
N ASP A 2 -6.61 9.62 -7.83
CA ASP A 2 -6.27 10.75 -6.94
C ASP A 2 -6.97 10.73 -5.58
N ALA A 3 -8.29 10.49 -5.55
CA ALA A 3 -9.04 10.41 -4.30
C ALA A 3 -8.56 9.26 -3.38
N ILE A 4 -8.13 8.13 -3.97
CA ILE A 4 -7.53 7.03 -3.21
C ILE A 4 -6.20 7.50 -2.63
N LEU A 5 -5.30 8.04 -3.46
CA LEU A 5 -3.97 8.49 -3.02
C LEU A 5 -4.03 9.52 -1.90
N VAL A 6 -4.91 10.52 -2.01
CA VAL A 6 -5.11 11.54 -0.96
C VAL A 6 -5.65 10.91 0.34
N GLY A 7 -6.50 9.88 0.24
CA GLY A 7 -6.93 9.10 1.40
C GLY A 7 -5.76 8.38 2.07
N LEU A 8 -4.92 7.71 1.29
CA LEU A 8 -3.73 7.01 1.78
C LEU A 8 -2.73 7.95 2.45
N GLU A 9 -2.53 9.16 1.92
CA GLU A 9 -1.66 10.17 2.52
C GLU A 9 -2.16 10.60 3.91
N ARG A 10 -3.48 10.71 4.11
CA ARG A 10 -4.09 11.03 5.41
C ARG A 10 -3.91 9.88 6.40
N ASP A 11 -4.15 8.65 5.97
CA ASP A 11 -3.97 7.49 6.81
C ASP A 11 -2.50 7.30 7.23
N LEU A 12 -1.56 7.53 6.29
CA LEU A 12 -0.14 7.47 6.58
C LEU A 12 0.28 8.49 7.64
N TRP A 13 -0.40 9.64 7.75
CA TRP A 13 -0.17 10.59 8.83
C TRP A 13 -0.46 9.99 10.20
N LEU A 14 -1.54 9.21 10.33
CA LEU A 14 -1.88 8.49 11.57
C LEU A 14 -0.88 7.37 11.87
N VAL A 15 -0.48 6.61 10.84
CA VAL A 15 0.56 5.59 10.95
C VAL A 15 1.87 6.19 11.48
N MET A 16 2.29 7.33 10.94
CA MET A 16 3.47 8.06 11.39
C MET A 16 3.30 8.60 12.81
N ALA A 17 2.11 9.09 13.17
CA ALA A 17 1.82 9.61 14.49
C ALA A 17 2.00 8.52 15.57
N GLU A 18 1.47 7.32 15.35
CA GLU A 18 1.65 6.21 16.28
C GLU A 18 3.13 5.80 16.41
N LEU A 19 3.84 5.65 15.29
CA LEU A 19 5.26 5.27 15.30
C LEU A 19 6.18 6.30 15.95
N ALA A 20 5.80 7.58 15.93
CA ALA A 20 6.54 8.66 16.56
C ALA A 20 6.17 8.89 18.03
N CYS A 21 5.06 8.30 18.50
CA CYS A 21 4.57 8.50 19.86
C CYS A 21 5.47 7.81 20.89
N ASN A 22 5.58 8.41 22.08
CA ASN A 22 6.17 7.72 23.22
C ASN A 22 5.31 6.47 23.54
N PRO A 23 5.88 5.26 23.59
CA PRO A 23 5.14 4.04 23.92
C PRO A 23 4.30 4.14 25.20
N GLU A 24 4.73 4.93 26.18
CA GLU A 24 4.02 5.16 27.44
C GLU A 24 2.76 6.05 27.30
N GLN A 25 2.57 6.69 26.15
CA GLN A 25 1.47 7.62 25.86
C GLN A 25 0.57 7.15 24.72
N VAL A 26 0.80 5.94 24.19
CA VAL A 26 0.02 5.39 23.06
C VAL A 26 -1.47 5.28 23.39
N ASP A 27 -1.81 4.91 24.63
CA ASP A 27 -3.21 4.81 25.07
C ASP A 27 -3.96 6.16 25.00
N GLN A 28 -3.26 7.29 25.21
CA GLN A 28 -3.86 8.62 25.13
C GLN A 28 -4.18 9.02 23.68
N MET A 29 -3.54 8.38 22.69
CA MET A 29 -3.82 8.65 21.28
C MET A 29 -5.17 8.08 20.85
N GLU A 30 -5.63 6.97 21.45
CA GLU A 30 -6.92 6.36 21.14
C GLU A 30 -8.07 7.36 21.37
N GLU A 31 -8.02 8.10 22.48
CA GLU A 31 -9.03 9.09 22.83
C GLU A 31 -9.11 10.24 21.83
N SER A 32 -7.98 10.58 21.18
CA SER A 32 -7.91 11.64 20.17
C SER A 32 -8.23 11.16 18.75
N GLY A 33 -8.40 9.85 18.53
CA GLY A 33 -8.56 9.26 17.19
C GLY A 33 -7.29 9.33 16.33
N SER A 34 -6.12 9.53 16.93
CA SER A 34 -4.86 9.75 16.21
C SER A 34 -4.08 8.45 15.93
N ARG A 35 -4.76 7.28 15.94
CA ARG A 35 -4.13 5.97 15.72
C ARG A 35 -4.64 5.28 14.46
N PRO A 36 -3.79 4.51 13.74
CA PRO A 36 -4.26 3.58 12.75
C PRO A 36 -5.17 2.52 13.39
N THR A 37 -6.26 2.18 12.71
CA THR A 37 -7.29 1.27 13.23
C THR A 37 -7.46 0.04 12.33
N ALA A 38 -8.03 -1.03 12.87
CA ALA A 38 -8.43 -2.19 12.08
C ALA A 38 -9.43 -1.83 10.98
N ALA A 39 -10.28 -0.82 11.18
CA ALA A 39 -11.20 -0.33 10.16
C ALA A 39 -10.47 0.28 8.95
N MET A 40 -9.34 0.96 9.16
CA MET A 40 -8.50 1.45 8.06
C MET A 40 -7.88 0.30 7.27
N VAL A 41 -7.46 -0.78 7.95
CA VAL A 41 -6.95 -2.00 7.30
C VAL A 41 -8.04 -2.64 6.43
N MET A 42 -9.25 -2.81 6.98
CA MET A 42 -10.40 -3.33 6.22
C MET A 42 -10.78 -2.42 5.03
N ALA A 43 -10.62 -1.10 5.17
CA ALA A 43 -10.86 -0.17 4.06
C ALA A 43 -9.84 -0.38 2.92
N LEU A 44 -8.58 -0.68 3.22
CA LEU A 44 -7.59 -1.04 2.20
C LEU A 44 -7.95 -2.35 1.50
N GLU A 45 -8.43 -3.35 2.23
CA GLU A 45 -8.91 -4.61 1.64
C GLU A 45 -10.08 -4.36 0.68
N GLY A 46 -11.06 -3.56 1.10
CA GLY A 46 -12.18 -3.18 0.23
C GLY A 46 -11.74 -2.41 -1.02
N LEU A 47 -10.71 -1.56 -0.92
CA LEU A 47 -10.12 -0.87 -2.08
C LEU A 47 -9.36 -1.85 -2.99
N ILE A 48 -8.65 -2.82 -2.44
CA ILE A 48 -7.97 -3.87 -3.23
C ILE A 48 -9.01 -4.65 -4.03
N ASP A 49 -10.10 -5.07 -3.40
CA ASP A 49 -11.18 -5.83 -4.06
C ASP A 49 -11.86 -4.99 -5.16
N ASP A 50 -12.21 -3.73 -4.85
CA ASP A 50 -12.81 -2.80 -5.80
C ASP A 50 -11.91 -2.56 -7.00
N VAL A 51 -10.62 -2.27 -6.81
CA VAL A 51 -9.69 -2.03 -7.93
C VAL A 51 -9.43 -3.32 -8.71
N SER A 52 -9.26 -4.46 -8.03
CA SER A 52 -9.03 -5.75 -8.69
C SER A 52 -10.20 -6.18 -9.56
N SER A 53 -11.43 -5.75 -9.25
CA SER A 53 -12.61 -6.02 -10.07
C SER A 53 -12.64 -5.28 -11.42
N ARG A 54 -11.73 -4.31 -11.63
CA ARG A 54 -11.75 -3.39 -12.80
C ARG A 54 -10.82 -3.84 -13.93
N PHE A 55 -9.99 -4.85 -13.72
CA PHE A 55 -9.06 -5.38 -14.72
C PHE A 55 -8.79 -6.86 -14.48
N ASP A 56 -8.18 -7.54 -15.44
CA ASP A 56 -7.72 -8.92 -15.27
C ASP A 56 -6.29 -8.90 -14.70
N PRO A 57 -6.07 -9.30 -13.44
CA PRO A 57 -4.75 -9.26 -12.83
C PRO A 57 -3.82 -10.29 -13.46
N PRO A 58 -2.52 -9.97 -13.64
CA PRO A 58 -1.54 -10.91 -14.15
C PRO A 58 -1.46 -12.18 -13.31
N THR A 59 -1.41 -13.34 -13.96
CA THR A 59 -1.28 -14.65 -13.30
C THR A 59 0.19 -15.06 -13.07
N GLU A 60 1.12 -14.25 -13.55
CA GLU A 60 2.55 -14.47 -13.47
C GLU A 60 3.27 -13.32 -12.76
N PHE A 61 4.53 -13.55 -12.37
CA PHE A 61 5.36 -12.46 -11.87
C PHE A 61 5.55 -11.40 -12.95
N VAL A 62 5.39 -10.14 -12.55
CA VAL A 62 5.53 -8.99 -13.43
C VAL A 62 6.79 -8.19 -13.14
N VAL A 63 7.34 -7.59 -14.20
CA VAL A 63 8.40 -6.60 -14.10
C VAL A 63 7.77 -5.26 -13.71
N PRO A 64 8.31 -4.55 -12.69
CA PRO A 64 7.77 -3.26 -12.30
C PRO A 64 8.10 -2.17 -13.32
N GLY A 65 7.17 -1.25 -13.51
CA GLY A 65 7.40 -0.02 -14.28
C GLY A 65 7.25 -0.13 -15.79
N GLN A 66 6.19 -0.81 -16.23
CA GLN A 66 5.81 -0.84 -17.66
C GLN A 66 5.52 0.57 -18.20
N ASP A 67 4.94 1.46 -17.39
CA ASP A 67 4.76 2.87 -17.74
C ASP A 67 5.22 3.81 -16.61
N GLU A 68 5.30 5.11 -16.87
CA GLU A 68 5.82 6.09 -15.91
C GLU A 68 5.00 6.14 -14.61
N VAL A 69 3.67 6.03 -14.70
CA VAL A 69 2.79 6.11 -13.54
C VAL A 69 2.91 4.82 -12.73
N SER A 70 2.84 3.66 -13.37
CA SER A 70 3.00 2.36 -12.71
C SER A 70 4.38 2.21 -12.08
N ALA A 71 5.44 2.71 -12.72
CA ALA A 71 6.80 2.72 -12.20
C ALA A 71 6.89 3.53 -10.89
N ARG A 72 6.29 4.72 -10.84
CA ARG A 72 6.26 5.55 -9.62
C ARG A 72 5.48 4.86 -8.50
N ILE A 73 4.37 4.20 -8.81
CA ILE A 73 3.59 3.42 -7.84
C ILE A 73 4.40 2.22 -7.34
N ASP A 74 5.13 1.51 -8.20
CA ASP A 74 6.00 0.42 -7.80
C ASP A 74 7.17 0.90 -6.91
N VAL A 75 7.75 2.08 -7.18
CA VAL A 75 8.71 2.71 -6.27
C VAL A 75 8.05 2.96 -4.91
N ALA A 76 6.87 3.57 -4.87
CA ALA A 76 6.14 3.81 -3.62
C ALA A 76 5.87 2.49 -2.86
N ARG A 77 5.53 1.41 -3.58
CA ARG A 77 5.36 0.06 -3.02
C ARG A 77 6.65 -0.44 -2.36
N THR A 78 7.81 -0.28 -3.00
CA THR A 78 9.09 -0.68 -2.39
C THR A 78 9.43 0.12 -1.13
N VAL A 79 9.08 1.42 -1.10
CA VAL A 79 9.23 2.29 0.08
C VAL A 79 8.29 1.83 1.19
N CYS A 80 7.03 1.53 0.88
CA CYS A 80 6.06 0.99 1.83
C CYS A 80 6.55 -0.32 2.46
N ARG A 81 7.05 -1.27 1.67
CA ARG A 81 7.62 -2.53 2.19
C ARG A 81 8.87 -2.30 3.03
N ARG A 82 9.66 -1.27 2.74
CA ARG A 82 10.80 -0.88 3.58
C ARG A 82 10.33 -0.31 4.92
N ALA A 83 9.31 0.55 4.91
CA ALA A 83 8.69 1.07 6.12
C ALA A 83 8.08 -0.06 6.97
N GLU A 84 7.37 -1.02 6.36
CA GLU A 84 6.83 -2.21 7.02
C GLU A 84 7.92 -2.96 7.80
N ARG A 85 9.06 -3.27 7.14
CA ARG A 85 10.19 -3.94 7.79
C ARG A 85 10.79 -3.15 8.95
N SER A 86 10.88 -1.83 8.81
CA SER A 86 11.36 -0.96 9.90
C SER A 86 10.37 -0.87 11.05
N ALA A 87 9.07 -0.94 10.76
CA ALA A 87 8.01 -0.87 11.77
C ALA A 87 7.92 -2.15 12.62
N LEU A 88 8.30 -3.32 12.08
CA LEU A 88 8.24 -4.60 12.79
C LEU A 88 8.91 -4.61 14.17
N SER A 89 10.01 -3.85 14.35
CA SER A 89 10.74 -3.83 15.62
C SER A 89 10.26 -2.78 16.62
N VAL A 90 9.36 -1.88 16.20
CA VAL A 90 8.94 -0.72 17.01
C VAL A 90 7.43 -0.61 17.19
N ALA A 91 6.63 -1.23 16.33
CA ALA A 91 5.18 -1.27 16.48
C ALA A 91 4.81 -2.11 17.71
N GLY A 92 3.96 -1.54 18.57
CA GLY A 92 3.47 -2.21 19.77
C GLY A 92 2.54 -3.40 19.46
N GLU A 93 2.36 -4.27 20.45
CA GLU A 93 1.37 -5.35 20.35
C GLU A 93 -0.04 -4.78 20.11
N GLY A 94 -0.80 -5.39 19.21
CA GLY A 94 -2.13 -4.91 18.83
C GLY A 94 -2.14 -3.67 17.90
N SER A 95 -0.98 -3.11 17.55
CA SER A 95 -0.87 -2.03 16.59
C SER A 95 -1.41 -2.41 15.21
N SER A 96 -2.15 -1.50 14.58
CA SER A 96 -2.59 -1.64 13.18
C SER A 96 -1.55 -1.13 12.17
N VAL A 97 -0.39 -0.62 12.60
CA VAL A 97 0.66 -0.08 11.71
C VAL A 97 1.18 -1.12 10.73
N VAL A 98 1.66 -2.27 11.23
CA VAL A 98 2.24 -3.31 10.37
C VAL A 98 1.17 -3.91 9.45
N PRO A 99 -0.03 -4.30 9.93
CA PRO A 99 -1.13 -4.72 9.06
C PRO A 99 -1.48 -3.69 7.98
N TYR A 100 -1.54 -2.40 8.33
CA TYR A 100 -1.84 -1.33 7.39
C TYR A 100 -0.77 -1.21 6.30
N LEU A 101 0.51 -1.12 6.67
CA LEU A 101 1.62 -1.04 5.70
C LEU A 101 1.70 -2.27 4.79
N ASN A 102 1.37 -3.45 5.32
CA ASN A 102 1.30 -4.68 4.57
C ASN A 102 0.21 -4.61 3.47
N ARG A 103 -1.04 -4.31 3.86
CA ARG A 103 -2.16 -4.15 2.91
C ARG A 103 -1.96 -2.98 1.96
N LEU A 104 -1.36 -1.88 2.41
CA LEU A 104 -1.03 -0.74 1.55
C LEU A 104 -0.05 -1.16 0.44
N SER A 105 0.93 -2.01 0.75
CA SER A 105 1.85 -2.50 -0.27
C SER A 105 1.16 -3.36 -1.34
N ASP A 106 0.10 -4.08 -0.96
CA ASP A 106 -0.73 -4.85 -1.89
C ASP A 106 -1.62 -3.92 -2.73
N LEU A 107 -2.26 -2.92 -2.12
CA LEU A 107 -3.04 -1.92 -2.87
C LEU A 107 -2.17 -1.16 -3.88
N LEU A 108 -0.96 -0.77 -3.51
CA LEU A 108 -0.02 -0.12 -4.44
C LEU A 108 0.35 -1.06 -5.59
N TRP A 109 0.53 -2.37 -5.33
CA TRP A 109 0.72 -3.33 -6.41
C TRP A 109 -0.51 -3.37 -7.33
N THR A 110 -1.71 -3.51 -6.77
CA THR A 110 -2.97 -3.58 -7.54
C THR A 110 -3.19 -2.31 -8.37
N LEU A 111 -2.92 -1.13 -7.82
CA LEU A 111 -3.02 0.15 -8.55
C LEU A 111 -2.02 0.22 -9.71
N ALA A 112 -0.78 -0.25 -9.51
CA ALA A 112 0.21 -0.27 -10.59
C ALA A 112 -0.23 -1.19 -11.74
N ARG A 113 -0.77 -2.37 -11.44
CA ARG A 113 -1.27 -3.30 -12.47
C ARG A 113 -2.53 -2.80 -13.17
N TRP A 114 -3.45 -2.20 -12.41
CA TRP A 114 -4.63 -1.56 -12.98
C TRP A 114 -4.25 -0.42 -13.93
N GLN A 115 -3.26 0.39 -13.57
CA GLN A 115 -2.74 1.45 -14.44
C GLN A 115 -2.21 0.89 -15.75
N GLU A 116 -1.43 -0.19 -15.69
CA GLU A 116 -0.85 -0.83 -16.88
C GLU A 116 -1.92 -1.45 -17.78
N SER A 117 -3.04 -1.93 -17.21
CA SER A 117 -4.15 -2.54 -17.96
C SER A 117 -4.84 -1.57 -18.94
N GLY A 118 -4.73 -0.26 -18.70
CA GLY A 118 -5.26 0.79 -19.57
C GLY A 118 -4.22 1.43 -20.51
N GLY A 119 -2.95 1.03 -20.39
CA GLY A 119 -1.83 1.59 -21.16
C GLY A 119 -1.79 1.13 -22.63
N GLN A 120 -1.21 1.96 -23.50
CA GLN A 120 -1.03 1.63 -24.93
C GLN A 120 -0.09 0.42 -25.15
N ASP A 121 0.71 0.06 -24.13
CA ASP A 121 1.79 -0.93 -24.22
C ASP A 121 1.37 -2.37 -23.86
N GLY A 122 0.06 -2.68 -23.84
CA GLY A 122 -0.44 -4.06 -23.80
C GLY A 122 -0.46 -4.74 -22.43
N GLY A 123 -0.49 -3.98 -21.33
CA GLY A 123 -0.59 -4.51 -19.97
C GLY A 123 0.78 -4.80 -19.32
N SER A 124 0.75 -5.43 -18.15
CA SER A 124 1.95 -5.73 -17.36
C SER A 124 2.90 -6.70 -18.08
N LEU A 125 4.20 -6.42 -18.05
CA LEU A 125 5.21 -7.32 -18.59
C LEU A 125 5.47 -8.50 -17.67
N ALA A 126 5.30 -9.72 -18.16
CA ALA A 126 5.70 -10.92 -17.45
C ALA A 126 7.23 -11.04 -17.39
N THR A 127 7.80 -11.56 -16.29
CA THR A 127 9.25 -11.76 -16.18
C THR A 127 9.81 -12.74 -17.20
N ARG A 128 8.98 -13.68 -17.67
CA ARG A 128 9.37 -14.72 -18.65
C ARG A 128 9.37 -14.24 -20.10
N SER A 129 8.75 -13.09 -20.40
CA SER A 129 8.75 -12.51 -21.75
C SER A 129 10.01 -11.71 -22.05
N LEU A 130 10.85 -11.45 -21.04
CA LEU A 130 12.21 -10.98 -21.23
C LEU A 130 13.03 -12.12 -21.84
N SER A 131 13.35 -12.00 -23.12
CA SER A 131 14.47 -12.77 -23.71
C SER A 131 15.76 -12.04 -23.35
N ASP A 132 16.77 -12.79 -22.91
CA ASP A 132 18.12 -12.27 -22.64
C ASP A 132 18.74 -11.57 -23.87
#